data_AF-A0A6M4FVZ5-F1
#
_entry.id   AF-A0A6M4FVZ5-F1
#
_cell.length_a   1.000
_cell.length_b   1.000
_cell.length_c   1.000
_cell.angle_alpha   90.00
_cell.angle_beta   90.00
_cell.angle_gamma   90.00
#
_symmetry.space_group_name_H-M   'P 1'
#
loop_
_entity.id
_entity.type
_entity.pdbx_description
1 polymer ?
#
loop_
_entity_poly.entity_id
_entity_poly.type
_entity_poly.pdbx_seq_one_letter_code
_entity_poly.pdbx_strand_id
1 'polypeptide(L)'
;MIKKIALTAAVVSLFSVPAFANFGTTASSERVLQEGSTPSVIINSGQPHTYQLNLDEAATVRIASSHFPGMHSILPMKAELIDAQGNTLSQVRSSGGDFEIREALPAGQYSLVVSGNSAPGGESWDAHRYSLHVAFE
;
A
#
# COMPACT_ATOMS: atom_id res chain seq x y z
N MET A 1 -56.00 -9.09 -27.08
CA MET A 1 -55.08 -8.90 -25.92
C MET A 1 -53.67 -9.12 -26.42
N ILE A 2 -52.80 -8.09 -26.41
CA ILE A 2 -51.43 -8.16 -26.96
C ILE A 2 -50.44 -8.16 -25.79
N LYS A 3 -49.62 -9.21 -25.66
CA LYS A 3 -48.54 -9.30 -24.68
C LYS A 3 -47.28 -8.65 -25.26
N LYS A 4 -46.76 -7.62 -24.59
CA LYS A 4 -45.48 -6.98 -24.91
C LYS A 4 -44.36 -7.75 -24.21
N ILE A 5 -43.42 -8.27 -24.98
CA ILE A 5 -42.18 -8.87 -24.47
C ILE A 5 -41.15 -7.75 -24.48
N ALA A 6 -40.71 -7.33 -23.30
CA ALA A 6 -39.60 -6.41 -23.15
C ALA A 6 -38.30 -7.22 -23.15
N LEU A 7 -37.38 -6.87 -24.06
CA LEU A 7 -36.04 -7.44 -24.12
C LEU A 7 -35.10 -6.53 -23.34
N THR A 8 -34.75 -6.91 -22.12
CA THR A 8 -33.76 -6.21 -21.30
C THR A 8 -32.36 -6.53 -21.82
N ALA A 9 -31.67 -5.51 -22.34
CA ALA A 9 -30.27 -5.58 -22.72
C ALA A 9 -29.39 -5.55 -21.46
N ALA A 10 -28.59 -6.60 -21.25
CA ALA A 10 -27.52 -6.59 -20.25
C ALA A 10 -26.28 -5.93 -20.87
N VAL A 11 -25.87 -4.79 -20.34
CA VAL A 11 -24.60 -4.16 -20.70
C VAL A 11 -23.52 -4.86 -19.89
N VAL A 12 -22.67 -5.65 -20.55
CA VAL A 12 -21.47 -6.23 -19.94
C VAL A 12 -20.36 -5.19 -20.05
N SER A 13 -20.10 -4.47 -18.97
CA SER A 13 -18.96 -3.55 -18.87
C SER A 13 -17.68 -4.37 -18.79
N LEU A 14 -16.93 -4.44 -19.89
CA LEU A 14 -15.58 -5.00 -19.90
C LEU A 14 -14.63 -3.94 -19.32
N PHE A 15 -14.32 -4.03 -18.02
CA PHE A 15 -13.24 -3.26 -17.45
C PHE A 15 -11.91 -3.88 -17.90
N SER A 16 -11.22 -3.19 -18.82
CA SER A 16 -9.86 -3.52 -19.20
C SER A 16 -8.94 -3.21 -18.03
N VAL A 17 -8.52 -4.24 -17.30
CA VAL A 17 -7.48 -4.10 -16.28
C VAL A 17 -6.15 -3.86 -17.02
N PRO A 18 -5.46 -2.72 -16.82
CA PRO A 18 -4.14 -2.55 -17.40
C PRO A 18 -3.19 -3.57 -16.77
N ALA A 19 -2.51 -4.36 -17.60
CA ALA A 19 -1.41 -5.20 -17.15
C ALA A 19 -0.15 -4.34 -17.03
N PHE A 20 0.33 -4.10 -15.81
CA PHE A 20 1.62 -3.46 -15.61
C PHE A 20 2.73 -4.43 -16.00
N ALA A 21 3.62 -4.01 -16.90
CA ALA A 21 4.82 -4.76 -17.21
C ALA A 21 5.79 -4.65 -16.02
N ASN A 22 5.98 -5.77 -15.31
CA ASN A 22 6.94 -5.89 -14.21
C ASN A 22 8.36 -5.85 -14.78
N PHE A 23 9.04 -4.72 -14.69
CA PHE A 23 10.45 -4.61 -15.07
C PHE A 23 11.33 -5.36 -14.06
N GLY A 24 12.19 -6.23 -14.57
CA GLY A 24 12.92 -7.26 -13.82
C GLY A 24 13.70 -6.75 -12.60
N THR A 25 13.22 -7.14 -11.43
CA THR A 25 14.00 -7.50 -10.25
C THR A 25 13.09 -8.38 -9.39
N THR A 26 13.57 -9.60 -9.11
CA THR A 26 13.04 -10.63 -8.20
C THR A 26 11.58 -10.47 -7.77
N ALA A 27 10.72 -11.38 -8.23
CA ALA A 27 9.34 -11.58 -7.80
C ALA A 27 9.06 -11.08 -6.37
N SER A 28 8.73 -9.79 -6.23
CA SER A 28 8.22 -9.24 -5.00
C SER A 28 6.79 -9.72 -4.97
N SER A 29 6.51 -10.74 -4.16
CA SER A 29 5.15 -11.20 -3.91
C SER A 29 4.29 -9.96 -3.71
N GLU A 30 3.35 -9.74 -4.63
CA GLU A 30 2.62 -8.48 -4.76
C GLU A 30 1.93 -8.16 -3.44
N ARG A 31 2.49 -7.21 -2.68
CA ARG A 31 1.99 -6.90 -1.33
C ARG A 31 0.79 -5.99 -1.48
N VAL A 32 -0.38 -6.59 -1.56
CA VAL A 32 -1.63 -5.82 -1.67
C VAL A 32 -2.05 -5.36 -0.27
N LEU A 33 -2.30 -4.05 -0.13
CA LEU A 33 -2.92 -3.45 1.03
C LEU A 33 -4.42 -3.70 0.96
N GLN A 34 -4.93 -4.29 2.03
CA GLN A 34 -6.33 -4.46 2.31
C GLN A 34 -6.60 -3.87 3.69
N GLU A 35 -7.86 -3.56 3.97
CA GLU A 35 -8.27 -3.14 5.31
C GLU A 35 -7.80 -4.15 6.37
N GLY A 36 -7.32 -3.65 7.51
CA GLY A 36 -6.73 -4.44 8.58
C GLY A 36 -5.21 -4.30 8.65
N SER A 37 -4.52 -5.36 9.10
CA SER A 37 -3.08 -5.33 9.36
C SER A 37 -2.32 -6.25 8.40
N THR A 38 -1.20 -5.76 7.86
CA THR A 38 -0.27 -6.62 7.11
C THR A 38 0.53 -7.50 8.07
N PRO A 39 1.04 -8.66 7.59
CA PRO A 39 2.12 -9.35 8.28
C PRO A 39 3.32 -8.42 8.49
N SER A 40 4.10 -8.68 9.55
CA SER A 40 5.31 -7.89 9.82
C SER A 40 6.43 -8.25 8.84
N VAL A 41 7.11 -7.23 8.30
CA VAL A 41 8.24 -7.39 7.38
C VAL A 41 9.45 -6.61 7.86
N ILE A 42 10.64 -7.09 7.50
CA ILE A 42 11.92 -6.45 7.84
C ILE A 42 12.22 -5.37 6.80
N ILE A 43 12.54 -4.14 7.24
CA ILE A 43 13.04 -3.10 6.35
C ILE A 43 14.56 -3.18 6.20
N ASN A 44 15.03 -3.20 4.95
CA ASN A 44 16.45 -3.30 4.62
C ASN A 44 16.94 -2.01 3.98
N SER A 45 18.13 -1.54 4.37
CA SER A 45 18.73 -0.34 3.78
C SER A 45 18.91 -0.51 2.27
N GLY A 46 18.48 0.50 1.50
CA GLY A 46 18.56 0.49 0.04
C GLY A 46 17.59 -0.47 -0.67
N GLN A 47 16.66 -1.11 0.04
CA GLN A 47 15.67 -2.03 -0.53
C GLN A 47 14.25 -1.58 -0.10
N PRO A 48 13.64 -0.63 -0.83
CA PRO A 48 12.30 -0.17 -0.53
C PRO A 48 11.27 -1.29 -0.75
N HIS A 49 10.19 -1.20 0.02
CA HIS A 49 9.05 -2.09 -0.05
C HIS A 49 7.89 -1.38 -0.73
N THR A 50 7.40 -1.94 -1.84
CA THR A 50 6.24 -1.43 -2.55
C THR A 50 5.00 -2.26 -2.22
N TYR A 51 3.92 -1.58 -1.86
CA TYR A 51 2.61 -2.17 -1.63
C TYR A 51 1.58 -1.59 -2.59
N GLN A 52 0.73 -2.43 -3.14
CA GLN A 52 -0.35 -2.01 -4.03
C GLN A 52 -1.62 -1.73 -3.24
N LEU A 53 -2.31 -0.64 -3.52
CA LEU A 53 -3.60 -0.31 -2.95
C LEU A 53 -4.58 -0.07 -4.08
N ASN A 54 -5.66 -0.84 -4.10
CA ASN A 54 -6.75 -0.69 -5.06
C ASN A 54 -8.00 -0.25 -4.32
N LEU A 55 -8.65 0.81 -4.81
CA LEU A 55 -9.89 1.32 -4.28
C LEU A 55 -10.99 1.19 -5.34
N ASP A 56 -12.04 0.43 -5.02
CA ASP A 56 -13.20 0.28 -5.90
C ASP A 56 -14.12 1.51 -5.87
N GLU A 57 -14.10 2.26 -4.76
CA GLU A 57 -14.83 3.50 -4.55
C GLU A 57 -13.96 4.56 -3.87
N ALA A 58 -14.39 5.82 -3.92
CA ALA A 58 -13.67 6.90 -3.24
C ALA A 58 -13.78 6.73 -1.72
N ALA A 59 -12.66 6.83 -1.01
CA ALA A 59 -12.58 6.63 0.44
C ALA A 59 -11.50 7.51 1.07
N THR A 60 -11.63 7.80 2.37
CA THR A 60 -10.50 8.33 3.13
C THR A 60 -9.65 7.17 3.61
N VAL A 61 -8.44 7.05 3.07
CA VAL A 61 -7.53 5.96 3.41
C VAL A 61 -6.59 6.41 4.51
N ARG A 62 -6.55 5.63 5.59
CA ARG A 62 -5.55 5.77 6.65
C ARG A 62 -4.59 4.59 6.61
N ILE A 63 -3.29 4.88 6.48
CA ILE A 63 -2.21 3.89 6.52
C ILE A 63 -1.24 4.29 7.63
N ALA A 64 -1.15 3.47 8.68
CA ALA A 64 -0.22 3.69 9.78
C ALA A 64 0.77 2.54 9.90
N SER A 65 2.05 2.83 10.09
CA SER A 65 3.02 1.79 10.48
C SER A 65 3.03 1.60 11.99
N SER A 66 3.40 0.39 12.40
CA SER A 66 3.72 0.10 13.79
C SER A 66 4.83 -0.93 13.89
N HIS A 67 5.61 -0.82 14.96
CA HIS A 67 6.59 -1.81 15.36
C HIS A 67 6.04 -2.75 16.43
N PHE A 68 6.65 -3.92 16.58
CA PHE A 68 6.23 -4.88 17.60
C PHE A 68 6.36 -4.27 19.01
N PRO A 69 5.36 -4.42 19.90
CA PRO A 69 5.41 -3.85 21.25
C PRO A 69 6.67 -4.26 22.03
N GLY A 70 7.30 -3.29 22.70
CA GLY A 70 8.60 -3.49 23.37
C GLY A 70 9.81 -3.29 22.45
N MET A 71 9.58 -3.05 21.16
CA MET A 71 10.59 -2.73 20.16
C MET A 71 10.41 -1.28 19.71
N HIS A 72 11.23 -0.37 20.23
CA HIS A 72 11.26 1.00 19.71
C HIS A 72 12.28 1.07 18.57
N SER A 73 11.79 1.02 17.33
CA SER A 73 12.63 1.35 16.18
C SER A 73 12.91 2.85 16.19
N ILE A 74 14.12 3.24 16.56
CA ILE A 74 14.62 4.62 16.42
C ILE A 74 15.16 4.89 15.02
N LEU A 75 14.89 3.99 14.06
CA LEU A 75 15.47 4.07 12.73
C LEU A 75 14.58 4.92 11.81
N PRO A 76 15.17 5.82 11.01
CA PRO A 76 14.39 6.63 10.10
C PRO A 76 13.64 5.78 9.09
N MET A 77 12.36 6.09 8.91
CA MET A 77 11.49 5.52 7.89
C MET A 77 10.86 6.62 7.05
N LYS A 78 10.60 6.30 5.79
CA LYS A 78 9.94 7.16 4.83
C LYS A 78 8.86 6.35 4.13
N ALA A 79 7.69 6.96 3.98
CA ALA A 79 6.58 6.43 3.21
C ALA A 79 6.16 7.44 2.14
N GLU A 80 5.91 6.94 0.93
CA GLU A 80 5.41 7.72 -0.21
C GLU A 80 4.18 7.03 -0.78
N LEU A 81 3.07 7.74 -0.82
CA LEU A 81 1.87 7.32 -1.52
C LEU A 81 1.89 7.91 -2.93
N ILE A 82 1.83 7.04 -3.92
CA ILE A 82 2.00 7.37 -5.34
C ILE A 82 0.74 6.96 -6.10
N ASP A 83 0.23 7.83 -6.96
CA ASP A 83 -0.89 7.52 -7.85
C ASP A 83 -0.47 6.66 -9.07
N ALA A 84 -1.44 6.19 -9.84
CA ALA A 84 -1.20 5.40 -11.05
C ALA A 84 -0.41 6.15 -12.15
N GLN A 85 -0.32 7.48 -12.08
CA GLN A 85 0.47 8.30 -13.00
C GLN A 85 1.92 8.49 -12.52
N GLY A 86 2.26 8.01 -11.32
CA GLY A 86 3.58 8.16 -10.73
C GLY A 86 3.76 9.44 -9.92
N ASN A 87 2.70 10.20 -9.64
CA ASN A 87 2.78 11.39 -8.79
C ASN A 87 2.72 11.01 -7.32
N THR A 88 3.63 11.57 -6.52
CA THR A 88 3.56 11.44 -5.06
C THR A 88 2.43 12.32 -4.52
N LEU A 89 1.37 11.68 -4.03
CA LEU A 89 0.23 12.34 -3.40
C LEU A 89 0.55 12.76 -1.97
N SER A 90 1.26 11.90 -1.23
CA SER A 90 1.62 12.13 0.16
C SER A 90 2.99 11.54 0.47
N GLN A 91 3.74 12.21 1.34
CA GLN A 91 5.05 11.74 1.78
C GLN A 91 5.25 12.04 3.26
N VAL A 92 5.62 11.02 4.02
CA VAL A 92 5.94 11.14 5.44
C VAL A 92 7.35 10.64 5.68
N ARG A 93 8.10 11.37 6.51
CA ARG A 93 9.41 10.97 7.02
C ARG A 93 9.33 10.95 8.53
N SER A 94 9.69 9.82 9.12
CA SER A 94 9.73 9.65 10.57
C SER A 94 11.17 9.39 10.99
N SER A 95 11.63 10.12 12.00
CA SER A 95 12.91 9.83 12.67
C SER A 95 12.78 8.70 13.69
N GLY A 96 11.55 8.35 14.11
CA GLY A 96 11.26 7.35 15.15
C GLY A 96 10.58 6.10 14.61
N GLY A 97 10.75 5.77 13.33
CA GLY A 97 10.26 4.55 12.71
C GLY A 97 8.77 4.54 12.35
N ASP A 98 7.90 5.12 13.17
CA ASP A 98 6.45 5.09 12.92
C ASP A 98 5.96 6.26 12.05
N PHE A 99 5.06 5.98 11.11
CA PHE A 99 4.43 6.99 10.26
C PHE A 99 2.92 6.75 10.15
N GLU A 100 2.20 7.80 9.78
CA GLU A 100 0.78 7.74 9.41
C GLU A 100 0.56 8.61 8.18
N ILE A 101 -0.17 8.07 7.19
CA ILE A 101 -0.71 8.78 6.04
C ILE A 101 -2.22 8.72 6.14
N ARG A 102 -2.90 9.86 5.92
CA ARG A 102 -4.36 9.94 5.82
C ARG A 102 -4.73 10.82 4.64
N GLU A 103 -5.33 10.22 3.62
CA GLU A 103 -5.62 10.90 2.35
C GLU A 103 -7.02 10.53 1.84
N ALA A 104 -7.74 11.51 1.32
CA ALA A 104 -9.00 11.27 0.60
C ALA A 104 -8.67 10.92 -0.85
N LEU A 105 -8.91 9.67 -1.24
CA LEU A 105 -8.53 9.13 -2.53
C LEU A 105 -9.77 8.75 -3.34
N PRO A 106 -9.84 9.09 -4.64
CA PRO A 106 -10.86 8.55 -5.53
C PRO A 106 -10.66 7.04 -5.76
N ALA A 107 -11.66 6.40 -6.37
CA ALA A 107 -11.50 5.03 -6.88
C ALA A 107 -10.32 4.98 -7.86
N GLY A 108 -9.45 3.98 -7.72
CA GLY A 108 -8.23 3.92 -8.48
C GLY A 108 -7.17 2.98 -7.91
N GLN A 109 -5.99 3.06 -8.51
CA GLN A 109 -4.82 2.26 -8.14
C GLN A 109 -3.72 3.17 -7.61
N TYR A 110 -3.08 2.72 -6.55
CA TYR A 110 -2.07 3.45 -5.82
C TYR A 110 -0.94 2.51 -5.40
N SER A 111 0.25 3.08 -5.20
CA SER A 111 1.38 2.36 -4.62
C SER A 111 1.88 3.09 -3.38
N LEU A 112 2.04 2.37 -2.29
CA LEU A 112 2.77 2.83 -1.12
C LEU A 112 4.20 2.30 -1.19
N VAL A 113 5.18 3.21 -1.25
CA VAL A 113 6.60 2.87 -1.18
C VAL A 113 7.12 3.20 0.21
N VAL A 114 7.58 2.19 0.93
CA VAL A 114 8.14 2.30 2.28
C VAL A 114 9.64 2.02 2.23
N SER A 115 10.45 2.97 2.68
CA SER A 115 11.90 2.87 2.74
C SER A 115 12.41 3.25 4.12
N GLY A 116 13.61 2.79 4.46
CA GLY A 116 14.21 3.04 5.76
C GLY A 116 15.64 2.54 5.79
N ASN A 117 16.29 2.78 6.92
CA ASN A 117 17.66 2.33 7.13
C ASN A 117 17.70 1.16 8.10
N SER A 118 18.56 0.18 7.84
CA SER A 118 18.94 -0.82 8.83
C SER A 118 20.04 -0.25 9.75
N ALA A 119 20.08 -0.69 11.01
CA ALA A 119 21.15 -0.32 11.93
C ALA A 119 22.49 -0.97 11.52
N PRO A 120 23.65 -0.39 11.88
CA PRO A 120 24.95 -1.06 11.75
C PRO A 120 24.99 -2.30 12.65
N GLY A 121 25.39 -3.47 12.13
CA GLY A 121 25.53 -4.71 12.91
C GLY A 121 24.83 -5.95 12.35
N GLY A 122 24.18 -5.85 11.19
CA GLY A 122 23.53 -6.98 10.51
C GLY A 122 22.04 -7.16 10.88
N GLU A 123 21.45 -8.27 10.44
CA GLU A 123 20.03 -8.65 10.57
C GLU A 123 19.58 -8.96 12.02
N SER A 124 20.25 -8.39 13.02
CA SER A 124 19.99 -8.66 14.43
C SER A 124 18.68 -8.02 14.90
N TRP A 125 17.63 -8.86 14.84
CA TRP A 125 16.50 -9.02 15.77
C TRP A 125 15.51 -7.84 15.89
N ASP A 126 14.34 -8.08 15.29
CA ASP A 126 13.00 -7.48 15.47
C ASP A 126 12.83 -5.94 15.47
N ALA A 127 13.86 -5.14 15.73
CA ALA A 127 13.82 -3.68 15.68
C ALA A 127 13.60 -3.11 14.27
N HIS A 128 13.76 -3.92 13.23
CA HIS A 128 13.56 -3.55 11.83
C HIS A 128 12.23 -4.05 11.27
N ARG A 129 11.41 -4.71 12.11
CA ARG A 129 10.12 -5.24 11.70
C ARG A 129 9.05 -4.20 11.87
N TYR A 130 8.33 -3.92 10.80
CA TYR A 130 7.13 -3.11 10.85
C TYR A 130 5.95 -3.87 10.26
N SER A 131 4.76 -3.50 10.68
CA SER A 131 3.49 -3.85 10.04
C SER A 131 2.78 -2.57 9.61
N LEU A 132 1.90 -2.68 8.64
CA LEU A 132 1.02 -1.59 8.22
C LEU A 132 -0.41 -1.90 8.67
N HIS A 133 -1.10 -0.87 9.12
CA HIS A 133 -2.51 -0.89 9.46
C HIS A 133 -3.25 0.03 8.51
N VAL A 134 -4.24 -0.54 7.82
CA VAL A 134 -5.02 0.15 6.79
C VAL A 134 -6.47 0.22 7.26
N ALA A 135 -7.07 1.39 7.14
CA ALA A 135 -8.50 1.61 7.35
C ALA A 135 -9.05 2.47 6.22
N PHE A 136 -10.30 2.20 5.83
CA PHE A 136 -11.06 2.99 4.87
C PHE A 136 -12.24 3.61 5.60
N GLU A 137 -12.38 4.94 5.50
CA GLU A 137 -13.43 5.73 6.15
C GLU A 137 -14.34 6.42 5.13
#